data_AF-A0A933L0K2-F1
#
_entry.id   AF-A0A933L0K2-F1
#
_cell.length_a   1.000
_cell.length_b   1.000
_cell.length_c   1.000
_cell.angle_alpha   90.00
_cell.angle_beta   90.00
_cell.angle_gamma   90.00
#
_symmetry.space_group_name_H-M   'P 1'
#
loop_
_entity.id
_entity.type
_entity.pdbx_description
1 polymer ?
#
loop_
_entity_poly.entity_id
_entity_poly.type
_entity_poly.pdbx_seq_one_letter_code
_entity_poly.pdbx_strand_id
1 'polypeptide(L)'
;MRRLALTLGLLMLAAPAVAQDAQPVTISPAEGNWGCIALIDNTKAGLLTIFAGSYGYASANFGSAASGTGNAEMGSDGVKFLDGNLATVGIGYGLVTFDAEGKDVLTLYNPEKAVLVCTPR
;
A
#
# COMPACT_ATOMS: atom_id res chain seq x y z
N MET A 1 -62.59 28.97 11.91
CA MET A 1 -62.02 27.65 11.58
C MET A 1 -60.78 27.83 10.71
N ARG A 2 -59.60 28.11 11.28
CA ARG A 2 -58.37 28.36 10.50
C ARG A 2 -57.10 28.18 11.33
N ARG A 3 -57.05 27.13 12.17
CA ARG A 3 -55.93 26.86 13.09
C ARG A 3 -55.51 25.38 13.16
N LEU A 4 -55.76 24.60 12.10
CA LEU A 4 -55.52 23.15 12.11
C LEU A 4 -54.83 22.67 10.83
N ALA A 5 -53.83 23.42 10.33
CA ALA A 5 -53.13 23.06 9.09
C ALA A 5 -51.60 23.19 9.17
N LEU A 6 -50.99 23.28 10.36
CA LEU A 6 -49.56 23.60 10.49
C LEU A 6 -48.80 22.70 11.48
N THR A 7 -49.22 21.45 11.64
CA THR A 7 -48.51 20.48 12.48
C THR A 7 -48.13 19.18 11.77
N LEU A 8 -48.48 18.99 10.49
CA LEU A 8 -48.18 17.76 9.75
C LEU A 8 -46.93 17.83 8.85
N GLY A 9 -46.22 18.95 8.81
CA GLY A 9 -45.04 19.14 7.95
C GLY A 9 -43.69 18.80 8.59
N LEU A 10 -43.63 18.67 9.92
CA LEU A 10 -42.36 18.64 10.67
C LEU A 10 -41.88 17.23 11.05
N LEU A 11 -42.40 16.18 10.42
CA LEU A 11 -42.04 14.78 10.68
C LEU A 11 -41.29 14.11 9.52
N MET A 12 -41.00 14.83 8.43
CA MET A 12 -40.32 14.27 7.24
C MET A 12 -38.80 14.54 7.19
N LEU A 13 -38.21 15.20 8.19
CA LEU A 13 -36.76 15.49 8.24
C LEU A 13 -35.92 14.48 9.06
N ALA A 14 -36.52 13.37 9.50
CA ALA A 14 -35.84 12.33 10.24
C ALA A 14 -35.56 11.08 9.39
N ALA A 15 -35.26 11.26 8.09
CA ALA A 15 -34.56 10.21 7.37
C ALA A 15 -33.14 10.14 7.96
N PRO A 16 -32.70 8.99 8.51
CA PRO A 16 -31.30 8.84 8.85
C PRO A 16 -30.54 9.07 7.54
N ALA A 17 -29.67 10.08 7.52
CA ALA A 17 -28.65 10.16 6.50
C ALA A 17 -27.87 8.84 6.61
N VAL A 18 -28.15 7.91 5.71
CA VAL A 18 -27.31 6.75 5.47
C VAL A 18 -25.95 7.37 5.14
N ALA A 19 -25.04 7.29 6.11
CA ALA A 19 -23.65 7.61 5.89
C ALA A 19 -23.24 6.78 4.68
N GLN A 20 -22.78 7.46 3.63
CA GLN A 20 -22.19 6.81 2.46
C GLN A 20 -21.32 5.66 2.95
N ASP A 21 -21.58 4.46 2.42
CA ASP A 21 -20.84 3.25 2.71
C ASP A 21 -19.33 3.53 2.71
N ALA A 22 -18.80 3.84 3.89
CA ALA A 22 -17.38 3.71 4.17
C ALA A 22 -17.16 2.20 4.25
N GLN A 23 -17.07 1.57 3.08
CA GLN A 23 -16.42 0.27 2.97
C GLN A 23 -15.12 0.40 3.77
N PRO A 24 -14.85 -0.50 4.73
CA PRO A 24 -13.57 -0.49 5.40
C PRO A 24 -12.50 -0.59 4.31
N VAL A 25 -11.78 0.51 4.09
CA VAL A 25 -10.62 0.50 3.21
C VAL A 25 -9.61 -0.37 3.93
N THR A 26 -9.51 -1.62 3.52
CA THR A 26 -8.42 -2.50 3.94
C THR A 26 -7.17 -1.99 3.26
N ILE A 27 -6.51 -1.04 3.92
CA ILE A 27 -5.15 -0.60 3.59
C ILE A 27 -4.27 -1.84 3.73
N SER A 28 -3.65 -2.26 2.63
CA SER A 28 -2.71 -3.38 2.69
C SER A 28 -1.54 -3.00 3.58
N PRO A 29 -1.00 -3.94 4.38
CA PRO A 29 0.14 -3.66 5.24
C PRO A 29 1.40 -3.26 4.46
N ALA A 30 1.44 -3.47 3.14
CA ALA A 30 2.54 -3.05 2.29
C ALA A 30 2.46 -1.57 1.86
N GLU A 31 1.32 -0.88 2.02
CA GLU A 31 1.25 0.55 1.74
C GLU A 31 2.10 1.35 2.74
N GLY A 32 2.93 2.26 2.24
CA GLY A 32 3.84 3.06 3.06
C GLY A 32 5.17 3.36 2.39
N ASN A 33 6.07 3.95 3.18
CA ASN A 33 7.46 4.21 2.79
C ASN A 33 8.38 3.20 3.46
N TRP A 34 9.31 2.66 2.69
CA TRP A 34 10.15 1.55 3.09
C TRP A 34 11.61 1.81 2.73
N GLY A 35 12.51 1.62 3.68
CA GLY A 35 13.95 1.62 3.45
C GLY A 35 14.44 0.20 3.23
N CYS A 36 14.99 -0.08 2.06
CA CYS A 36 15.39 -1.42 1.64
C CYS A 36 16.90 -1.66 1.76
N ILE A 37 17.25 -2.84 2.23
CA ILE A 37 18.60 -3.41 2.19
C ILE A 37 18.65 -4.59 1.22
N ALA A 38 19.77 -4.75 0.52
CA ALA A 38 19.98 -5.88 -0.38
C ALA A 38 20.45 -7.10 0.42
N LEU A 39 19.79 -8.25 0.23
CA LEU A 39 20.14 -9.47 0.96
C LEU A 39 21.45 -10.11 0.49
N ILE A 40 21.95 -9.74 -0.69
CA ILE A 40 23.18 -10.31 -1.25
C ILE A 40 24.43 -9.83 -0.48
N ASP A 41 24.43 -8.59 0.01
CA ASP A 41 25.59 -7.96 0.62
C ASP A 41 25.27 -7.14 1.89
N ASN A 42 24.00 -7.10 2.31
CA ASN A 42 23.50 -6.34 3.45
C ASN A 42 23.76 -4.82 3.36
N THR A 43 23.85 -4.29 2.16
CA THR A 43 24.02 -2.85 1.93
C THR A 43 22.70 -2.15 1.64
N LYS A 44 22.69 -0.82 1.72
CA LYS A 44 21.52 0.01 1.37
C LYS A 44 21.18 -0.18 -0.11
N ALA A 45 19.97 -0.65 -0.40
CA ALA A 45 19.51 -0.88 -1.77
C ALA A 45 18.72 0.29 -2.34
N GLY A 46 17.86 0.92 -1.53
CA GLY A 46 17.00 2.01 -1.99
C GLY A 46 15.85 2.35 -1.04
N LEU A 47 14.96 3.21 -1.52
CA LEU A 47 13.69 3.55 -0.89
C LEU A 47 12.54 3.09 -1.78
N LEU A 48 11.51 2.49 -1.18
CA LEU A 48 10.30 2.04 -1.84
C LEU A 48 9.10 2.76 -1.22
N THR A 49 8.29 3.41 -2.03
CA THR A 49 6.99 3.95 -1.63
C THR A 49 5.91 3.16 -2.36
N ILE A 50 4.92 2.66 -1.63
CA ILE A 50 3.75 1.99 -2.20
C ILE A 50 2.51 2.73 -1.72
N PHE A 51 1.66 3.15 -2.65
CA PHE A 51 0.46 3.90 -2.33
C PHE A 51 -0.58 3.78 -3.44
N ALA A 52 -1.82 3.49 -3.06
CA ALA A 52 -3.01 3.56 -3.92
C ALA A 52 -2.83 2.80 -5.25
N GLY A 53 -2.33 1.57 -5.19
CA GLY A 53 -2.14 0.71 -6.37
C GLY A 53 -0.96 1.10 -7.27
N SER A 54 -0.04 1.91 -6.76
CA SER A 54 1.17 2.32 -7.45
C SER A 54 2.39 2.21 -6.54
N TYR A 55 3.57 2.16 -7.14
CA TYR A 55 4.82 2.23 -6.38
C TYR A 55 5.84 3.15 -7.06
N GLY A 56 6.78 3.63 -6.24
CA GLY A 56 8.01 4.27 -6.68
C GLY A 56 9.21 3.65 -5.95
N TYR A 57 10.25 3.29 -6.69
CA TYR A 57 11.51 2.79 -6.15
C TYR A 57 12.66 3.71 -6.55
N ALA A 58 13.42 4.15 -5.55
CA ALA A 58 14.65 4.93 -5.74
C ALA A 58 15.83 4.09 -5.27
N SER A 59 16.58 3.51 -6.20
CA SER A 59 17.80 2.76 -5.86
C SER A 59 18.89 3.69 -5.31
N ALA A 60 19.68 3.17 -4.38
CA ALA A 60 20.90 3.83 -3.90
C ALA A 60 22.00 3.88 -4.96
N ASN A 61 21.91 3.05 -6.02
CA ASN A 61 22.88 3.00 -7.10
C ASN A 61 22.44 3.91 -8.26
N PHE A 62 23.29 4.87 -8.61
CA PHE A 62 23.04 5.78 -9.73
C PHE A 62 22.89 5.01 -11.05
N GLY A 63 21.87 5.34 -11.84
CA GLY A 63 21.59 4.69 -13.12
C GLY A 63 21.01 3.27 -13.02
N SER A 64 20.64 2.80 -11.82
CA SER A 64 20.02 1.49 -11.64
C SER A 64 18.73 1.36 -12.45
N ALA A 65 18.61 0.28 -13.23
CA ALA A 65 17.41 -0.05 -13.99
C ALA A 65 16.19 -0.32 -13.09
N ALA A 66 16.41 -0.62 -11.80
CA ALA A 66 15.33 -0.82 -10.83
C ALA A 66 14.66 0.50 -10.40
N SER A 67 15.34 1.64 -10.56
CA SER A 67 14.80 2.94 -10.18
C SER A 67 13.69 3.38 -11.12
N GLY A 68 12.54 3.78 -10.57
CA GLY A 68 11.40 4.27 -11.33
C GLY A 68 10.08 3.97 -10.63
N THR A 69 9.01 3.89 -11.40
CA THR A 69 7.64 3.70 -10.89
C THR A 69 6.95 2.57 -11.63
N GLY A 70 5.81 2.15 -11.10
CA GLY A 70 4.94 1.17 -11.75
C GLY A 70 3.63 1.00 -11.00
N ASN A 71 2.78 0.14 -11.54
CA ASN A 71 1.53 -0.25 -10.94
C ASN A 71 1.74 -1.45 -10.00
N ALA A 72 0.96 -1.47 -8.93
CA ALA A 72 0.99 -2.49 -7.91
C ALA A 72 -0.43 -2.93 -7.55
N GLU A 73 -0.59 -4.22 -7.25
CA GLU A 73 -1.81 -4.76 -6.70
C GLU A 73 -1.58 -5.06 -5.22
N MET A 74 -2.43 -4.50 -4.37
CA MET A 74 -2.34 -4.66 -2.92
C MET A 74 -3.01 -5.96 -2.49
N GLY A 75 -2.27 -6.80 -1.77
CA GLY A 75 -2.77 -8.03 -1.15
C GLY A 75 -2.99 -7.83 0.36
N SER A 76 -3.69 -8.77 0.99
CA SER A 76 -3.95 -8.76 2.44
C SER A 76 -2.68 -8.84 3.30
N ASP A 77 -1.61 -9.41 2.74
CA ASP A 77 -0.34 -9.69 3.40
C ASP A 77 0.86 -9.09 2.65
N GLY A 78 0.63 -8.25 1.63
CA GLY A 78 1.72 -7.80 0.77
C GLY A 78 1.29 -7.03 -0.46
N VAL A 79 2.14 -7.08 -1.48
CA VAL A 79 2.01 -6.34 -2.73
C VAL A 79 2.53 -7.17 -3.90
N LYS A 80 1.87 -7.06 -5.05
CA LYS A 80 2.36 -7.59 -6.33
C LYS A 80 2.69 -6.43 -7.26
N PHE A 81 3.88 -6.42 -7.85
CA PHE A 81 4.27 -5.44 -8.85
C PHE A 81 3.79 -5.93 -10.23
N LEU A 82 2.89 -5.17 -10.85
CA LEU A 82 2.25 -5.57 -12.11
C LEU A 82 3.12 -5.21 -13.32
N ASP A 83 3.80 -4.07 -13.24
CA ASP A 83 4.65 -3.54 -14.29
C ASP A 83 5.74 -2.62 -13.72
N GLY A 84 6.43 -1.88 -14.59
CA GLY A 84 7.45 -0.91 -14.21
C GLY A 84 8.82 -1.52 -13.97
N ASN A 85 9.70 -0.70 -13.38
CA ASN A 85 11.12 -1.02 -13.25
C ASN A 85 11.40 -2.25 -12.37
N LEU A 86 10.70 -2.42 -11.26
CA LEU A 86 10.89 -3.58 -10.36
C LEU A 86 10.50 -4.88 -11.06
N ALA A 87 9.34 -4.91 -11.71
CA ALA A 87 8.90 -6.07 -12.49
C ALA A 87 9.88 -6.37 -13.64
N THR A 88 10.39 -5.33 -14.31
CA THR A 88 11.37 -5.46 -15.41
C THR A 88 12.69 -6.08 -14.96
N VAL A 89 13.17 -5.73 -13.76
CA VAL A 89 14.37 -6.35 -13.17
C VAL A 89 14.08 -7.67 -12.45
N GLY A 90 12.86 -8.19 -12.56
CA GLY A 90 12.45 -9.50 -12.06
C GLY A 90 11.97 -9.53 -10.61
N ILE A 91 11.74 -8.38 -9.97
CA ILE A 91 11.14 -8.29 -8.63
C ILE A 91 9.62 -8.22 -8.79
N GLY A 92 8.92 -9.30 -8.48
CA GLY A 92 7.50 -9.47 -8.82
C GLY A 92 6.52 -9.22 -7.67
N TYR A 93 6.94 -9.43 -6.42
CA TYR A 93 6.05 -9.26 -5.28
C TYR A 93 6.83 -9.01 -3.98
N GLY A 94 6.12 -8.55 -2.96
CA GLY A 94 6.62 -8.45 -1.60
C GLY A 94 5.59 -8.91 -0.58
N LEU A 95 6.07 -9.49 0.52
CA LEU A 95 5.24 -9.96 1.63
C LEU A 95 5.64 -9.21 2.90
N VAL A 96 4.63 -8.80 3.67
CA VAL A 96 4.81 -8.18 4.98
C VAL A 96 4.75 -9.25 6.05
N THR A 97 5.79 -9.29 6.86
CA THR A 97 5.91 -10.15 8.05
C THR A 97 6.39 -9.31 9.24
N PHE A 98 6.59 -9.94 10.39
CA PHE A 98 7.16 -9.27 11.57
C PHE A 98 8.59 -9.73 11.82
N ASP A 99 9.47 -8.82 12.27
CA ASP A 99 10.76 -9.18 12.84
C ASP A 99 10.63 -9.78 14.25
N ALA A 100 11.75 -10.13 14.88
CA ALA A 100 11.78 -10.73 16.22
C ALA A 100 11.23 -9.78 17.30
N GLU A 101 11.24 -8.47 17.04
CA GLU A 101 10.73 -7.41 17.89
C GLU A 101 9.27 -7.05 17.58
N GLY A 102 8.64 -7.73 16.62
CA GLY A 102 7.25 -7.52 16.24
C GLY A 102 7.01 -6.32 15.31
N LYS A 103 8.05 -5.80 14.65
CA LYS A 103 7.93 -4.68 13.71
C LYS A 103 7.71 -5.19 12.29
N ASP A 104 6.99 -4.41 11.49
CA ASP A 104 6.73 -4.74 10.10
C ASP A 104 8.02 -4.79 9.28
N VAL A 105 8.10 -5.83 8.45
CA VAL A 105 9.18 -6.06 7.49
C VAL A 105 8.56 -6.47 6.17
N LEU A 106 8.83 -5.68 5.13
CA LEU A 106 8.46 -6.00 3.76
C LEU A 106 9.63 -6.69 3.05
N THR A 107 9.49 -7.96 2.73
CA THR A 107 10.51 -8.71 1.97
C THR A 107 10.09 -8.78 0.51
N LEU A 108 10.96 -8.38 -0.41
CA LEU A 108 10.71 -8.43 -1.86
C LEU A 108 11.39 -9.65 -2.49
N TYR A 109 10.72 -10.23 -3.47
CA TYR A 109 11.11 -11.50 -4.08
C TYR A 109 11.24 -11.39 -5.60
N ASN A 110 12.22 -12.11 -6.12
CA ASN A 110 12.22 -12.56 -7.51
C ASN A 110 11.69 -14.01 -7.58
N PRO A 111 11.58 -14.64 -8.75
CA PRO A 111 11.08 -16.02 -8.86
C PRO A 111 11.92 -17.07 -8.11
N GLU A 112 13.15 -16.76 -7.73
CA GLU A 112 14.09 -17.71 -7.13
C GLU A 112 14.18 -17.56 -5.60
N LYS A 113 14.14 -16.31 -5.09
CA LYS A 113 14.45 -16.00 -3.68
C LYS A 113 14.04 -14.58 -3.27
N ALA A 114 14.13 -14.35 -1.96
CA ALA A 114 14.14 -13.01 -1.39
C ALA A 114 15.38 -12.23 -1.86
N VAL A 115 15.19 -10.98 -2.28
CA VAL A 115 16.27 -10.12 -2.81
C VAL A 115 16.46 -8.86 -1.99
N LEU A 116 15.39 -8.25 -1.49
CA LEU A 116 15.43 -7.07 -0.64
C LEU A 116 14.62 -7.32 0.63
N VAL A 117 15.09 -6.76 1.74
CA VAL A 117 14.33 -6.64 2.99
C VAL A 117 14.15 -5.16 3.28
N CYS A 118 12.93 -4.73 3.52
CA CYS A 118 12.60 -3.33 3.71
C CYS A 118 11.90 -3.10 5.04
N THR A 119 12.24 -2.00 5.70
CA THR A 119 11.67 -1.59 7.00
C THR A 119 11.00 -0.22 6.87
N PRO A 120 9.95 0.09 7.66
CA PRO A 120 9.24 1.36 7.57
C PRO A 120 10.15 2.60 7.69
N ARG A 121 9.78 3.69 7.02
CA ARG A 121 10.47 4.99 7.02
C ARG A 121 9.54 6.17 7.20
#